data_AF-A0A9E0UAV9-F1
#
_entry.id   AF-A0A9E0UAV9-F1
#
_cell.length_a   1.000
_cell.length_b   1.000
_cell.length_c   1.000
_cell.angle_alpha   90.00
_cell.angle_beta   90.00
_cell.angle_gamma   90.00
#
_symmetry.space_group_name_H-M   'P 1'
#
loop_
_entity.id
_entity.type
_entity.pdbx_description
1 polymer ?
#
loop_
_entity_poly.entity_id
_entity_poly.type
_entity_poly.pdbx_seq_one_letter_code
_entity_poly.pdbx_strand_id
1 'polypeptide(L)'
;MFVKSVVAALFLTFASSSCFANQEGVQWLRNQAFNKCKQFYVWRVVDNYIQGATWRDGGFNSNGDWLVNVVGRINYQNRPSKLVMQFTIDPKSRKFNMNGLWINGDAQSQDMRNALVANMCNNLK
;
A
#
# COMPACT_ATOMS: atom_id res chain seq x y z
N MET A 1 25.41 56.83 -25.29
CA MET A 1 24.80 55.67 -25.98
C MET A 1 24.95 54.48 -25.04
N PHE A 2 23.88 54.13 -24.32
CA PHE A 2 23.89 53.07 -23.31
C PHE A 2 23.62 51.73 -24.00
N VAL A 3 24.56 50.78 -23.90
CA VAL A 3 24.29 49.40 -24.27
C VAL A 3 24.45 48.55 -23.01
N LYS A 4 23.29 48.19 -22.45
CA LYS A 4 23.12 47.23 -21.35
C LYS A 4 23.46 45.83 -21.86
N SER A 5 24.18 45.01 -21.10
CA SER A 5 24.19 43.54 -21.22
C SER A 5 25.12 42.93 -20.16
N VAL A 6 24.87 41.79 -19.51
CA VAL A 6 23.70 40.97 -19.15
C VAL A 6 24.22 40.21 -17.93
N VAL A 7 23.52 40.26 -16.79
CA VAL A 7 23.87 39.43 -15.62
C VAL A 7 23.37 38.02 -15.92
N ALA A 8 24.28 37.12 -16.27
CA ALA A 8 24.00 35.70 -16.40
C ALA A 8 23.97 35.07 -15.00
N ALA A 9 22.81 35.14 -14.34
CA ALA A 9 22.55 34.35 -13.15
C ALA A 9 22.29 32.90 -13.56
N LEU A 10 23.32 32.04 -13.39
CA LEU A 10 23.22 30.60 -13.53
C LEU A 10 22.31 30.07 -12.41
N PHE A 11 21.01 29.95 -12.69
CA PHE A 11 20.09 29.19 -11.85
C PHE A 11 20.42 27.71 -11.99
N LEU A 12 21.29 27.22 -11.10
CA LEU A 12 21.41 25.78 -10.80
C LEU A 12 20.12 25.35 -10.11
N THR A 13 19.11 25.01 -10.91
CA THR A 13 17.96 24.26 -10.43
C THR A 13 18.46 22.87 -10.05
N PHE A 14 18.70 22.69 -8.75
CA PHE A 14 18.75 21.36 -8.16
C PHE A 14 17.41 20.70 -8.44
N ALA A 15 17.36 19.86 -9.47
CA ALA A 15 16.28 18.92 -9.68
C ALA A 15 16.34 17.92 -8.52
N SER A 16 15.73 18.27 -7.40
CA SER A 16 15.33 17.29 -6.40
C SER A 16 14.24 16.46 -7.05
N SER A 17 14.62 15.39 -7.75
CA SER A 17 13.73 14.31 -8.13
C SER A 17 13.29 13.63 -6.84
N SER A 18 12.39 14.27 -6.10
CA SER A 18 11.65 13.65 -5.01
C SER A 18 11.01 12.40 -5.61
N CYS A 19 11.42 11.24 -5.10
CA CYS A 19 10.87 9.94 -5.39
C CYS A 19 9.34 9.96 -5.20
N PHE A 20 8.61 10.37 -6.22
CA PHE A 20 7.20 10.02 -6.36
C PHE A 20 7.18 8.56 -6.82
N ALA A 21 7.49 7.65 -5.89
CA ALA A 21 7.17 6.24 -6.05
C ALA A 21 5.68 6.16 -6.40
N ASN A 22 5.37 5.49 -7.50
CA ASN A 22 4.07 5.48 -8.16
C ASN A 22 2.95 5.16 -7.15
N GLN A 23 2.21 6.17 -6.69
CA GLN A 23 1.16 5.97 -5.67
C GLN A 23 -0.17 5.49 -6.25
N GLU A 24 -0.32 5.42 -7.56
CA GLU A 24 -1.62 5.16 -8.18
C GLU A 24 -2.21 3.79 -7.77
N GLY A 25 -1.42 2.73 -7.69
CA GLY A 25 -1.91 1.41 -7.27
C GLY A 25 -2.30 1.38 -5.79
N VAL A 26 -1.53 2.09 -4.95
CA VAL A 26 -1.88 2.28 -3.54
C VAL A 26 -3.21 3.03 -3.43
N GLN A 27 -3.37 4.15 -4.13
CA GLN A 27 -4.58 4.96 -4.09
C GLN A 27 -5.79 4.22 -4.67
N TRP A 28 -5.60 3.50 -5.78
CA TRP A 28 -6.64 2.67 -6.38
C TRP A 28 -7.11 1.61 -5.38
N LEU A 29 -6.18 0.85 -4.78
CA LEU A 29 -6.50 -0.22 -3.83
C LEU A 29 -7.18 0.32 -2.58
N ARG A 30 -6.68 1.43 -2.02
CA ARG A 30 -7.26 2.10 -0.85
C ARG A 30 -8.76 2.35 -1.05
N ASN A 31 -9.16 2.79 -2.25
CA ASN A 31 -10.53 3.13 -2.61
C ASN A 31 -11.40 1.93 -3.07
N GLN A 32 -10.89 0.71 -3.02
CA GLN A 32 -11.70 -0.50 -3.26
C GLN A 32 -12.42 -0.96 -1.99
N ALA A 33 -13.18 -2.04 -2.08
CA ALA A 33 -13.79 -2.72 -0.94
C ALA A 33 -13.47 -4.21 -0.94
N PHE A 34 -13.32 -4.80 0.24
CA PHE A 34 -13.24 -6.26 0.36
C PHE A 34 -14.61 -6.89 0.06
N ASN A 35 -14.63 -8.03 -0.63
CA ASN A 35 -15.86 -8.77 -0.88
C ASN A 35 -16.63 -9.11 0.41
N LYS A 36 -15.92 -9.30 1.53
CA LYS A 36 -16.48 -9.69 2.83
C LYS A 36 -17.09 -8.53 3.62
N CYS A 37 -16.74 -7.28 3.29
CA CYS A 37 -17.29 -6.09 3.91
C CYS A 37 -17.36 -4.93 2.91
N LYS A 38 -18.28 -5.03 1.94
CA LYS A 38 -18.41 -4.06 0.83
C LYS A 38 -18.79 -2.65 1.27
N GLN A 39 -19.33 -2.49 2.49
CA GLN A 39 -19.69 -1.19 3.04
C GLN A 39 -18.49 -0.34 3.46
N PHE A 40 -17.28 -0.90 3.52
CA PHE A 40 -16.08 -0.18 3.95
C PHE A 40 -14.99 -0.23 2.88
N TYR A 41 -14.32 0.91 2.69
CA TYR A 41 -13.11 0.98 1.88
C TYR A 41 -11.98 0.16 2.50
N VAL A 42 -11.15 -0.42 1.65
CA VAL A 42 -9.98 -1.22 2.04
C VAL A 42 -9.07 -0.42 2.98
N TRP A 43 -8.81 0.86 2.70
CA TRP A 43 -7.99 1.69 3.59
C TRP A 43 -8.57 1.77 5.00
N ARG A 44 -9.91 1.92 5.13
CA ARG A 44 -10.58 2.05 6.42
C ARG A 44 -10.52 0.74 7.21
N VAL A 45 -10.68 -0.39 6.53
CA VAL A 45 -10.58 -1.73 7.15
C VAL A 45 -9.18 -1.97 7.68
N VAL A 46 -8.16 -1.63 6.90
CA VAL A 46 -6.76 -1.91 7.19
C VAL A 46 -6.19 -0.92 8.22
N ASP A 47 -6.40 0.38 8.03
CA ASP A 47 -5.82 1.43 8.88
C ASP A 47 -6.43 1.42 10.30
N ASN A 48 -7.67 0.93 10.47
CA ASN A 48 -8.27 0.75 11.80
C ASN A 48 -7.76 -0.50 12.54
N TYR A 49 -7.43 -1.56 11.81
CA TYR A 49 -7.02 -2.82 12.43
C TYR A 49 -5.51 -2.89 12.70
N ILE A 50 -4.70 -2.31 11.80
CA ILE A 50 -3.24 -2.42 11.85
C ILE A 50 -2.67 -1.13 12.44
N GLN A 51 -2.05 -1.24 13.61
CA GLN A 51 -1.38 -0.12 14.25
C GLN A 51 -0.16 0.33 13.42
N GLY A 52 -0.12 1.62 13.07
CA GLY A 52 0.98 2.21 12.30
C GLY A 52 1.05 1.71 10.85
N ALA A 53 -0.09 1.38 10.25
CA ALA A 53 -0.18 0.92 8.86
C ALA A 53 0.55 1.86 7.90
N THR A 54 1.52 1.31 7.16
CA THR A 54 2.27 2.01 6.12
C THR A 54 2.07 1.29 4.79
N TRP A 55 1.59 2.02 3.80
CA TRP A 55 1.32 1.51 2.46
C TRP A 55 2.49 1.83 1.53
N ARG A 56 2.91 0.84 0.72
CA ARG A 56 4.03 0.98 -0.19
C ARG A 56 3.70 0.38 -1.54
N ASP A 57 4.07 1.09 -2.59
CA ASP A 57 4.16 0.55 -3.94
C ASP A 57 5.26 -0.53 -3.97
N GLY A 58 4.91 -1.72 -4.45
CA GLY A 58 5.81 -2.86 -4.63
C GLY A 58 6.26 -3.05 -6.09
N GLY A 59 5.85 -2.17 -7.01
CA GLY A 59 6.10 -2.30 -8.45
C GLY A 59 5.20 -3.34 -9.10
N PHE A 60 5.68 -3.96 -10.18
CA PHE A 60 4.96 -5.00 -10.90
C PHE A 60 5.60 -6.37 -10.67
N ASN A 61 4.77 -7.41 -10.58
CA ASN A 61 5.26 -8.79 -10.62
C ASN A 61 5.55 -9.23 -12.08
N SER A 62 6.08 -10.44 -12.26
CA SER A 62 6.38 -11.02 -13.57
C SER A 62 5.16 -11.20 -14.49
N ASN A 63 3.95 -11.21 -13.92
CA ASN A 63 2.69 -11.36 -14.66
C ASN A 63 2.10 -10.00 -15.08
N GLY A 64 2.73 -8.89 -14.67
CA GLY A 64 2.24 -7.53 -14.90
C GLY A 64 1.17 -7.07 -13.91
N ASP A 65 0.96 -7.78 -12.79
CA ASP A 65 0.09 -7.31 -11.72
C ASP A 65 0.85 -6.28 -10.87
N TRP A 66 0.14 -5.23 -10.46
CA TRP A 66 0.68 -4.25 -9.54
C TRP A 66 0.69 -4.82 -8.12
N LEU A 67 1.84 -4.76 -7.46
CA LEU A 67 2.03 -5.13 -6.06
C LEU A 67 1.84 -3.92 -5.14
N VAL A 68 1.03 -4.09 -4.10
CA VAL A 68 0.92 -3.13 -2.99
C VAL A 68 1.19 -3.85 -1.68
N ASN A 69 2.09 -3.29 -0.87
CA ASN A 69 2.44 -3.83 0.44
C ASN A 69 1.93 -2.94 1.55
N VAL A 70 1.40 -3.54 2.61
CA VAL A 70 1.05 -2.85 3.86
C VAL A 70 1.86 -3.46 4.99
N VAL A 71 2.54 -2.60 5.74
CA VAL A 71 3.34 -3.01 6.91
C VAL A 71 2.81 -2.32 8.15
N GLY A 72 2.74 -3.03 9.26
CA GLY A 72 2.40 -2.44 10.55
C GLY A 72 2.46 -3.46 11.68
N ARG A 73 1.70 -3.21 12.75
CA ARG A 73 1.67 -4.07 13.94
C ARG A 73 0.25 -4.51 14.26
N ILE A 74 0.11 -5.75 14.70
CA ILE A 74 -1.14 -6.31 15.23
C ILE A 74 -0.88 -6.98 16.58
N ASN A 75 -1.93 -7.19 17.36
CA ASN A 75 -1.87 -8.10 18.51
C ASN A 75 -2.23 -9.52 18.03
N TYR A 76 -1.24 -10.41 18.02
CA TYR A 76 -1.42 -11.81 17.60
C TYR A 76 -0.98 -12.72 18.75
N GLN A 77 -1.87 -13.61 19.19
CA GLN A 77 -1.65 -14.48 20.37
C GLN A 77 -1.23 -13.69 21.62
N ASN A 78 -1.88 -12.56 21.88
CA ASN A 78 -1.58 -11.64 22.98
C ASN A 78 -0.15 -11.07 22.97
N ARG A 79 0.50 -11.06 21.80
CA ARG A 79 1.83 -10.48 21.60
C ARG A 79 1.80 -9.49 20.44
N PRO A 80 2.44 -8.32 20.60
CA PRO A 80 2.57 -7.37 19.50
C PRO A 80 3.48 -7.99 18.42
N SER A 81 2.94 -8.14 17.22
CA SER A 81 3.58 -8.82 16.10
C SER A 81 3.64 -7.92 14.88
N LYS A 82 4.75 -8.00 14.14
CA LYS A 82 4.91 -7.31 12.87
C LYS A 82 4.06 -8.01 11.81
N LEU A 83 3.28 -7.24 11.07
CA LEU A 83 2.46 -7.71 9.97
C LEU A 83 2.99 -7.16 8.65
N VAL A 84 3.03 -8.00 7.62
CA VAL A 84 3.16 -7.58 6.23
C VAL A 84 2.03 -8.21 5.44
N MET A 85 1.22 -7.40 4.78
CA MET A 85 0.23 -7.84 3.79
C MET A 85 0.70 -7.43 2.41
N GLN A 86 0.57 -8.33 1.44
CA GLN A 86 0.79 -8.01 0.03
C GLN A 86 -0.49 -8.25 -0.75
N PHE A 87 -0.75 -7.32 -1.64
CA PHE A 87 -1.84 -7.37 -2.60
C PHE A 87 -1.29 -7.38 -4.01
N THR A 88 -1.94 -8.14 -4.89
CA THR A 88 -1.82 -8.01 -6.34
C THR A 88 -3.05 -7.30 -6.89
N ILE A 89 -2.85 -6.43 -7.86
CA ILE A 89 -3.92 -5.76 -8.62
C ILE A 89 -3.71 -6.11 -10.08
N ASP A 90 -4.69 -6.77 -10.69
CA ASP A 90 -4.73 -6.99 -12.13
C ASP A 90 -5.26 -5.71 -12.80
N PRO A 91 -4.40 -4.96 -13.54
CA PRO A 91 -4.81 -3.71 -14.15
C PRO A 91 -5.83 -3.91 -15.29
N LYS A 92 -5.88 -5.10 -15.90
CA LYS A 92 -6.79 -5.41 -17.01
C LYS A 92 -8.18 -5.70 -16.50
N SER A 93 -8.30 -6.54 -15.48
CA SER A 93 -9.61 -6.92 -14.92
C SER A 93 -10.10 -5.99 -13.81
N ARG A 94 -9.26 -5.04 -13.35
CA ARG A 94 -9.54 -4.15 -12.21
C ARG A 94 -9.96 -4.92 -10.96
N LYS A 95 -9.28 -6.04 -10.70
CA LYS A 95 -9.49 -6.88 -9.52
C LYS A 95 -8.22 -6.89 -8.67
N PHE A 96 -8.39 -7.08 -7.37
CA PHE A 96 -7.27 -7.28 -6.46
C PHE A 96 -7.42 -8.55 -5.63
N ASN A 97 -6.29 -9.07 -5.17
CA ASN A 97 -6.23 -10.21 -4.27
C ASN A 97 -5.18 -9.96 -3.18
N MET A 98 -5.39 -10.48 -1.98
CA MET A 98 -4.36 -10.54 -0.95
C MET A 98 -3.55 -11.82 -1.12
N ASN A 99 -2.47 -11.73 -1.89
CA ASN A 99 -1.63 -12.86 -2.27
C ASN A 99 -0.60 -13.23 -1.19
N GLY A 100 -0.22 -12.28 -0.33
CA GLY A 100 0.81 -12.48 0.69
C GLY A 100 0.39 -12.00 2.07
N LEU A 101 0.82 -12.75 3.09
CA LEU A 101 0.69 -12.39 4.50
C LEU A 101 1.87 -12.96 5.26
N TRP A 102 2.56 -12.12 6.03
CA TRP A 102 3.63 -12.52 6.94
C TRP A 102 3.39 -11.96 8.32
N ILE A 103 3.58 -12.80 9.33
CA ILE A 103 3.55 -12.41 10.74
C ILE A 103 4.92 -12.70 11.32
N ASN A 104 5.61 -11.69 11.83
CA ASN A 104 7.00 -11.78 12.31
C ASN A 104 8.01 -12.36 11.30
N GLY A 105 7.71 -12.27 10.00
CA GLY A 105 8.55 -12.81 8.93
C GLY A 105 8.10 -14.17 8.40
N ASP A 106 7.20 -14.86 9.12
CA ASP A 106 6.71 -16.18 8.71
C ASP A 106 5.51 -16.03 7.77
N ALA A 107 5.62 -16.64 6.59
CA ALA A 107 4.55 -16.67 5.60
C ALA A 107 3.34 -17.44 6.14
N GLN A 108 2.15 -16.89 5.91
CA GLN A 108 0.90 -17.43 6.43
C GLN A 108 0.07 -18.08 5.32
N SER A 109 -0.70 -19.11 5.71
CA SER A 109 -1.59 -19.85 4.81
C SER A 109 -2.70 -18.98 4.24
N GLN A 110 -3.34 -19.45 3.16
CA GLN A 110 -4.52 -18.79 2.58
C GLN A 110 -5.68 -18.70 3.58
N ASP A 111 -5.86 -19.71 4.42
CA ASP A 111 -6.90 -19.69 5.45
C ASP A 111 -6.65 -18.59 6.48
N MET A 112 -5.39 -18.40 6.90
CA MET A 112 -5.01 -17.31 7.78
C MET A 112 -5.24 -15.93 7.13
N ARG A 113 -4.97 -15.82 5.82
CA ARG A 113 -5.28 -14.62 5.03
C ARG A 113 -6.78 -14.29 5.05
N ASN A 114 -7.61 -15.29 4.78
CA ASN A 114 -9.07 -15.13 4.79
C ASN A 114 -9.60 -14.81 6.20
N ALA A 115 -9.07 -15.47 7.23
CA ALA A 115 -9.42 -15.24 8.62
C ALA A 115 -9.04 -13.83 9.10
N LEU A 116 -7.86 -13.34 8.71
CA LEU A 116 -7.44 -11.97 8.99
C LEU A 116 -8.41 -10.96 8.38
N VAL A 117 -8.70 -11.06 7.08
CA VAL A 117 -9.64 -10.15 6.40
C VAL A 117 -11.03 -10.21 7.05
N ALA A 118 -11.49 -11.39 7.43
CA ALA A 118 -12.73 -11.54 8.18
C ALA A 118 -12.70 -10.80 9.52
N ASN A 119 -11.60 -10.91 10.27
CA ASN A 119 -11.45 -10.26 11.56
C ASN A 119 -11.38 -8.73 11.41
N MET A 120 -10.62 -8.21 10.42
CA MET A 120 -10.58 -6.78 10.13
C MET A 120 -11.97 -6.22 9.79
N CYS A 121 -12.73 -6.94 8.94
CA CYS A 121 -14.09 -6.55 8.60
C CYS A 121 -15.06 -6.55 9.80
N ASN A 122 -14.87 -7.47 10.75
CA ASN A 122 -15.73 -7.57 11.94
C ASN A 122 -15.40 -6.51 12.99
N ASN A 123 -14.15 -6.04 13.06
CA ASN A 123 -13.74 -5.01 14.01
C ASN A 123 -14.39 -3.63 13.76
N LEU A 124 -14.95 -3.42 12.57
CA LEU A 124 -15.65 -2.18 12.19
C LEU A 124 -17.17 -2.23 12.35
N LYS A 125 -17.73 -3.38 12.73
CA LYS A 125 -19.17 -3.55 12.97
C LYS A 125 -19.49 -3.28 14.43
#